data_AF-A0A0M3HF11-F1
#
_entry.id   AF-A0A0M3HF11-F1
#
_cell.length_a   1.000
_cell.length_b   1.000
_cell.length_c   1.000
_cell.angle_alpha   90.00
_cell.angle_beta   90.00
_cell.angle_gamma   90.00
#
_symmetry.space_group_name_H-M   'P 1'
#
loop_
_entity.id
_entity.type
_entity.pdbx_description
1 polymer ?
#
loop_
_entity_poly.entity_id
_entity_poly.type
_entity_poly.pdbx_seq_one_letter_code
_entity_poly.pdbx_strand_id
1 'polypeptide(L)'
;MCAERSSTAKCELFSRIANIICSSKVLLSALCDAYEAYALSGDMCHRLCHTRNWSFISLHKDGGTAIIMGIGDQKIVLKSQYATIDQFDELEPDGSEEEFTNAVIAIINKSLMLGWSSHHKRQLIELVWPKYQRIRRAPLSKADRRSVWTLLSQQEYINLRLLPLSGVTPKVRRTSGKVMRFPANVFV
;
A
#
# COMPACT_ATOMS: atom_id res chain seq x y z
N MET A 1 19.75 27.17 15.30
CA MET A 1 18.75 26.44 16.12
C MET A 1 17.38 27.03 15.80
N CYS A 2 16.60 26.36 14.95
CA CYS A 2 15.18 26.69 14.77
C CYS A 2 14.39 25.43 15.11
N ALA A 3 13.59 25.57 16.16
CA ALA A 3 12.79 24.53 16.75
C ALA A 3 11.60 24.15 15.87
N GLU A 4 11.20 22.90 16.04
CA GLU A 4 9.97 22.27 15.61
C GLU A 4 8.74 23.12 15.96
N ARG A 5 7.83 23.28 14.98
CA ARG A 5 6.36 23.24 15.15
C ARG A 5 5.68 23.58 13.82
N SER A 6 4.61 22.83 13.52
CA SER A 6 3.60 23.10 12.48
C SER A 6 3.98 22.76 11.03
N SER A 7 3.96 21.45 10.72
CA SER A 7 4.05 20.92 9.34
C SER A 7 2.76 21.10 8.52
N THR A 8 1.69 21.63 9.10
CA THR A 8 0.36 21.70 8.46
C THR A 8 0.02 23.07 7.86
N ALA A 9 0.72 24.15 8.24
CA ALA A 9 0.34 25.53 7.89
C ALA A 9 1.13 26.17 6.72
N LYS A 10 1.94 25.41 5.97
CA LYS A 10 2.88 25.96 4.97
C LYS A 10 2.65 25.55 3.51
N CYS A 11 1.47 25.02 3.18
CA CYS A 11 1.17 24.59 1.81
C CYS A 11 0.12 25.45 1.09
N GLU A 12 -0.05 26.70 1.53
CA GLU A 12 -0.77 27.72 0.77
C GLU A 12 0.24 28.69 0.15
N LEU A 13 0.12 28.93 -1.16
CA LEU A 13 0.97 29.76 -2.05
C LEU A 13 2.24 29.13 -2.66
N PHE A 14 2.16 28.06 -3.46
CA PHE A 14 3.21 27.81 -4.48
C PHE A 14 2.67 27.09 -5.74
N SER A 15 3.50 27.11 -6.80
CA SER A 15 3.24 26.50 -8.11
C SER A 15 2.67 25.07 -8.04
N ARG A 16 1.98 24.62 -9.11
CA ARG A 16 1.39 23.26 -9.20
C ARG A 16 2.38 22.15 -8.78
N ILE A 17 3.66 22.30 -9.12
CA ILE A 17 4.72 21.33 -8.78
C ILE A 17 5.01 21.30 -7.27
N ALA A 18 5.12 22.46 -6.62
CA ALA A 18 5.38 22.54 -5.18
C ALA A 18 4.23 21.94 -4.35
N ASN A 19 2.98 22.14 -4.79
CA ASN A 19 1.81 21.54 -4.14
C ASN A 19 1.82 20.01 -4.22
N ILE A 20 2.24 19.44 -5.36
CA ILE A 20 2.34 17.99 -5.52
C ILE A 20 3.46 17.42 -4.64
N ILE A 21 4.60 18.11 -4.53
CA ILE A 21 5.69 17.73 -3.62
C ILE A 21 5.24 17.76 -2.17
N CYS A 22 4.60 18.85 -1.72
CA CYS A 22 4.09 18.96 -0.35
C CYS A 22 3.08 17.83 -0.06
N SER A 23 2.07 17.67 -0.92
CA SER A 23 1.04 16.64 -0.75
C SER A 23 1.64 15.23 -0.66
N SER A 24 2.68 14.94 -1.45
CA SER A 24 3.38 13.66 -1.42
C SER A 24 4.17 13.44 -0.13
N LYS A 25 4.80 14.48 0.43
CA LYS A 25 5.47 14.39 1.74
C LYS A 25 4.48 14.19 2.87
N VAL A 26 3.35 14.90 2.85
CA VAL A 26 2.27 14.73 3.84
C VAL A 26 1.73 13.31 3.79
N LEU A 27 1.52 12.77 2.58
CA LEU A 27 1.09 11.38 2.37
C LEU A 27 2.06 10.37 2.99
N LEU A 28 3.36 10.53 2.75
CA LEU A 28 4.39 9.64 3.30
C LEU A 28 4.58 9.82 4.82
N SER A 29 4.45 11.03 5.35
CA SER A 29 4.48 11.26 6.80
C SER A 29 3.32 10.57 7.47
N ALA A 30 2.09 10.76 6.99
CA ALA A 30 0.90 10.12 7.54
C ALA A 30 1.00 8.59 7.50
N LEU A 31 1.60 8.03 6.43
CA LEU A 31 1.89 6.60 6.36
C LEU A 31 2.83 6.15 7.48
N CYS A 32 3.90 6.90 7.73
CA CYS A 32 4.89 6.56 8.74
C CYS A 32 4.37 6.74 10.15
N ASP A 33 3.59 7.79 10.40
CA ASP A 33 2.91 8.00 11.69
C ASP A 33 1.96 6.83 11.99
N ALA A 34 1.17 6.39 11.01
CA ALA A 34 0.29 5.22 11.17
C ALA A 34 1.06 3.89 11.33
N TYR A 35 2.22 3.75 10.70
CA TYR A 35 3.08 2.57 10.87
C TYR A 35 3.71 2.51 12.26
N GLU A 36 4.23 3.64 12.76
CA GLU A 36 4.81 3.74 14.11
C GLU A 36 3.76 3.57 15.21
N ALA A 37 2.51 3.97 14.96
CA ALA A 37 1.37 3.72 15.83
C ALA A 37 0.85 2.26 15.77
N TYR A 38 1.51 1.36 15.04
CA TYR A 38 1.07 -0.02 14.80
C TYR A 38 -0.34 -0.15 14.18
N ALA A 39 -0.85 0.91 13.55
CA ALA A 39 -2.13 0.88 12.83
C ALA A 39 -1.98 0.26 11.43
N LEU A 40 -0.74 0.18 10.93
CA LEU A 40 -0.40 -0.34 9.62
C LEU A 40 0.79 -1.30 9.66
N SER A 41 0.88 -2.13 8.64
CA SER A 41 1.93 -3.11 8.47
C SER A 41 2.36 -3.17 7.00
N GLY A 42 3.64 -3.44 6.76
CA GLY A 42 4.15 -3.60 5.40
C GLY A 42 5.66 -3.84 5.38
N ASP A 43 6.14 -4.50 4.32
CA ASP A 43 7.54 -4.91 4.21
C ASP A 43 8.46 -3.76 3.76
N MET A 44 7.89 -2.66 3.28
CA MET A 44 8.61 -1.43 2.94
C MET A 44 8.52 -0.35 4.00
N CYS A 45 7.54 -0.41 4.92
CA CYS A 45 7.32 0.66 5.90
C CYS A 45 8.59 0.95 6.71
N HIS A 46 9.26 -0.09 7.20
CA HIS A 46 10.53 0.06 7.91
C HIS A 46 11.58 0.84 7.11
N ARG A 47 11.73 0.56 5.81
CA ARG A 47 12.71 1.26 4.96
C ARG A 47 12.29 2.69 4.61
N LEU A 48 10.99 2.91 4.43
CA LEU A 48 10.44 4.23 4.08
C LEU A 48 10.46 5.20 5.26
N CYS A 49 10.20 4.69 6.47
CA CYS A 49 9.99 5.50 7.65
C CYS A 49 11.23 5.69 8.52
N HIS A 50 12.29 4.92 8.29
CA HIS A 50 13.51 5.00 9.11
C HIS A 50 14.15 6.40 9.15
N THR A 51 14.30 7.07 8.00
CA THR A 51 14.96 8.38 7.94
C THR A 51 14.00 9.55 7.72
N ARG A 52 12.76 9.26 7.28
CA ARG A 52 11.75 10.25 6.83
C ARG A 52 12.30 11.31 5.86
N ASN A 53 13.42 11.00 5.19
CA ASN A 53 14.07 11.89 4.23
C ASN A 53 13.87 11.32 2.83
N TRP A 54 12.84 11.80 2.14
CA TRP A 54 12.43 11.30 0.83
C TRP A 54 12.88 12.25 -0.29
N SER A 55 13.66 11.71 -1.22
CA SER A 55 14.00 12.37 -2.48
C SER A 55 13.12 11.81 -3.60
N PHE A 56 12.36 12.68 -4.25
CA PHE A 56 11.48 12.30 -5.37
C PHE A 56 12.19 12.51 -6.69
N ILE A 57 12.16 11.49 -7.54
CA ILE A 57 12.65 11.55 -8.93
C ILE A 57 11.56 12.18 -9.80
N SER A 58 10.32 11.74 -9.64
CA SER A 58 9.15 12.34 -10.29
C SER A 58 7.88 12.05 -9.51
N LEU A 59 6.86 12.87 -9.76
CA LEU A 59 5.56 12.81 -9.10
C LEU A 59 4.47 12.95 -10.16
N HIS A 60 3.47 12.06 -10.09
CA HIS A 60 2.32 12.08 -10.99
C HIS A 60 1.04 12.06 -10.15
N LYS A 61 0.06 12.86 -10.58
CA LYS A 61 -1.25 12.95 -9.93
C LYS A 61 -2.33 12.76 -10.98
N ASP A 62 -2.71 11.50 -11.21
CA ASP A 62 -3.79 11.12 -12.12
C ASP A 62 -4.52 9.91 -11.54
N GLY A 63 -5.82 10.05 -11.27
CA GLY A 63 -6.64 9.06 -10.53
C GLY A 63 -6.13 8.68 -9.13
N GLY A 64 -5.07 9.33 -8.64
CA GLY A 64 -4.33 9.00 -7.41
C GLY A 64 -2.96 9.69 -7.39
N THR A 65 -2.11 9.36 -6.42
CA THR A 65 -0.73 9.88 -6.31
C THR A 65 0.26 8.75 -6.61
N ALA A 66 1.11 8.95 -7.63
CA ALA A 66 2.23 8.07 -7.93
C ALA A 66 3.56 8.80 -7.69
N ILE A 67 4.38 8.23 -6.82
CA ILE A 67 5.66 8.77 -6.38
C ILE A 67 6.78 7.87 -6.90
N ILE A 68 7.68 8.43 -7.70
CA ILE A 68 8.88 7.71 -8.15
C ILE A 68 10.05 8.19 -7.30
N MET A 69 10.72 7.27 -6.62
CA MET A 69 11.85 7.61 -5.74
C MET A 69 12.94 6.53 -5.77
N GLY A 70 14.16 6.91 -5.39
CA GLY A 70 15.26 5.97 -5.17
C GLY A 70 15.27 5.48 -3.72
N ILE A 71 15.40 4.17 -3.50
CA ILE A 71 15.71 3.61 -2.18
C ILE A 71 16.91 2.66 -2.31
N GLY A 72 18.07 3.13 -1.86
CA GLY A 72 19.36 2.50 -2.18
C GLY A 72 19.59 2.52 -3.69
N ASP A 73 20.05 1.42 -4.26
CA ASP A 73 20.34 1.30 -5.71
C ASP A 73 19.09 1.02 -6.57
N GLN A 74 17.90 1.06 -5.97
CA GLN A 74 16.66 0.68 -6.66
C GLN A 74 15.74 1.87 -6.81
N LYS A 75 15.31 2.13 -8.05
CA LYS A 75 14.17 3.00 -8.33
C LYS A 75 12.87 2.26 -8.01
N ILE A 76 11.96 2.94 -7.34
CA ILE A 76 10.67 2.40 -6.93
C ILE A 76 9.56 3.36 -7.34
N VAL A 77 8.40 2.79 -7.65
CA VAL A 77 7.17 3.56 -7.88
C VAL A 77 6.19 3.20 -6.78
N LEU A 78 5.70 4.21 -6.09
CA LEU A 78 4.78 4.14 -4.96
C LEU A 78 3.45 4.74 -5.40
N LYS A 79 2.38 3.94 -5.48
CA LYS A 79 1.04 4.42 -5.88
C LYS A 79 0.05 4.33 -4.71
N SER A 80 -0.78 5.35 -4.56
CA SER A 80 -1.91 5.36 -3.63
C SER A 80 -3.10 6.14 -4.22
N GLN A 81 -4.32 5.63 -4.01
CA GLN A 81 -5.55 6.30 -4.45
C GLN A 81 -5.91 7.49 -3.55
N TYR A 82 -5.63 7.39 -2.25
CA TYR A 82 -6.13 8.32 -1.22
C TYR A 82 -5.02 9.00 -0.41
N ALA A 83 -5.34 10.19 0.12
CA ALA A 83 -4.42 11.04 0.86
C ALA A 83 -4.20 10.55 2.30
N THR A 84 -5.21 9.94 2.92
CA THR A 84 -5.12 9.30 4.26
C THR A 84 -5.57 7.85 4.21
N ILE A 85 -5.29 7.07 5.26
CA ILE A 85 -5.73 5.67 5.34
C ILE A 85 -7.23 5.56 5.64
N ASP A 86 -7.76 6.50 6.42
CA ASP A 86 -9.16 6.48 6.86
C ASP A 86 -10.14 6.78 5.72
N GLN A 87 -9.63 7.10 4.54
CA GLN A 87 -10.39 7.26 3.30
C GLN A 87 -10.66 5.93 2.58
N PHE A 88 -10.01 4.85 2.98
CA PHE A 88 -10.34 3.51 2.48
C PHE A 88 -11.52 2.96 3.28
N ASP A 89 -12.51 2.40 2.58
CA ASP A 89 -13.60 1.68 3.23
C ASP A 89 -13.02 0.62 4.17
N GLU A 90 -13.47 0.59 5.41
CA GLU A 90 -12.94 -0.32 6.43
C GLU A 90 -13.86 -1.55 6.53
N LEU A 91 -13.34 -2.74 6.22
CA LEU A 91 -13.97 -3.97 6.71
C LEU A 91 -13.70 -4.04 8.21
N GLU A 92 -14.71 -4.36 9.02
CA GLU A 92 -14.55 -4.49 10.47
C GLU A 92 -13.35 -5.37 10.82
N PRO A 93 -12.25 -4.78 11.33
CA PRO A 93 -10.99 -5.51 11.51
C PRO A 93 -11.06 -6.58 12.60
N ASP A 94 -12.07 -6.46 13.46
CA ASP A 94 -12.27 -7.21 14.70
C ASP A 94 -13.10 -8.49 14.49
N GLY A 95 -13.54 -8.76 13.26
CA GLY A 95 -14.15 -10.04 12.90
C GLY A 95 -13.20 -11.23 13.07
N SER A 96 -13.73 -12.44 12.94
CA SER A 96 -12.92 -13.66 12.92
C SER A 96 -11.97 -13.68 11.72
N GLU A 97 -10.85 -14.42 11.83
CA GLU A 97 -9.94 -14.60 10.69
C GLU A 97 -10.63 -15.25 9.48
N GLU A 98 -11.63 -16.09 9.74
CA GLU A 98 -12.43 -16.73 8.70
C GLU A 98 -13.32 -15.73 7.95
N GLU A 99 -14.02 -14.84 8.65
CA GLU A 99 -14.83 -13.78 8.03
C GLU A 99 -13.96 -12.86 7.18
N PHE A 100 -12.80 -12.45 7.70
CA PHE A 100 -11.84 -11.66 6.94
C PHE A 100 -11.39 -12.38 5.66
N THR A 101 -11.05 -13.66 5.78
CA THR A 101 -10.61 -14.48 4.66
C THR A 101 -11.71 -14.67 3.61
N ASN A 102 -12.95 -14.85 4.03
CA ASN A 102 -14.11 -14.95 3.15
C ASN A 102 -14.36 -13.63 2.42
N ALA A 103 -14.24 -12.49 3.10
CA ALA A 103 -14.37 -11.16 2.50
C ALA A 103 -13.28 -10.90 1.45
N VAL A 104 -12.03 -11.30 1.73
CA VAL A 104 -10.92 -11.21 0.76
C VAL A 104 -11.24 -12.00 -0.51
N ILE A 105 -11.72 -13.24 -0.39
CA ILE A 105 -12.13 -14.06 -1.55
C ILE A 105 -13.26 -13.39 -2.31
N ALA A 106 -14.27 -12.87 -1.61
CA ALA A 106 -15.43 -12.24 -2.23
C ALA A 106 -15.02 -11.04 -3.10
N ILE A 107 -14.13 -10.18 -2.59
CA ILE A 107 -13.59 -9.05 -3.36
C ILE A 107 -12.83 -9.53 -4.59
N ILE A 108 -11.95 -10.51 -4.42
CA ILE A 108 -11.11 -10.99 -5.52
C ILE A 108 -11.96 -11.67 -6.60
N ASN A 109 -12.98 -12.45 -6.21
CA ASN A 109 -13.93 -13.06 -7.13
C ASN A 109 -14.80 -12.02 -7.83
N LYS A 110 -15.25 -10.98 -7.13
CA LYS A 110 -15.98 -9.86 -7.73
C LYS A 110 -15.12 -9.12 -8.76
N SER A 111 -13.84 -8.97 -8.46
CA SER A 111 -12.88 -8.19 -9.23
C SER A 111 -12.37 -8.93 -10.48
N LEU A 112 -12.03 -10.21 -10.36
CA LEU A 112 -11.42 -11.00 -11.44
C LEU A 112 -12.38 -12.01 -12.08
N MET A 113 -13.54 -12.25 -11.49
CA MET A 113 -14.52 -13.27 -11.93
C MET A 113 -13.94 -14.69 -12.07
N LEU A 114 -12.87 -15.00 -11.34
CA LEU A 114 -12.14 -16.27 -11.44
C LEU A 114 -12.80 -17.46 -10.70
N GLY A 115 -13.82 -17.21 -9.88
CA GLY A 115 -14.55 -18.26 -9.17
C GLY A 115 -13.68 -19.07 -8.20
N TRP A 116 -12.78 -18.41 -7.46
CA TRP A 116 -11.87 -19.08 -6.52
C TRP A 116 -12.62 -19.88 -5.46
N SER A 117 -12.19 -21.13 -5.27
CA SER A 117 -12.82 -22.04 -4.33
C SER A 117 -12.44 -21.73 -2.88
N SER A 118 -13.41 -21.92 -1.98
CA SER A 118 -13.26 -21.78 -0.53
C SER A 118 -12.27 -22.78 0.08
N HIS A 119 -11.77 -23.77 -0.67
CA HIS A 119 -10.80 -24.74 -0.17
C HIS A 119 -9.36 -24.20 -0.16
N HIS A 120 -9.04 -23.22 -1.01
CA HIS A 120 -7.68 -22.69 -1.17
C HIS A 120 -7.48 -21.31 -0.54
N LYS A 121 -8.32 -20.93 0.43
CA LYS A 121 -8.31 -19.57 1.03
C LYS A 121 -6.93 -19.17 1.56
N ARG A 122 -6.22 -20.13 2.15
CA ARG A 122 -4.89 -19.92 2.73
C ARG A 122 -3.84 -19.59 1.68
N GLN A 123 -3.84 -20.32 0.56
CA GLN A 123 -2.91 -20.06 -0.54
C GLN A 123 -3.21 -18.70 -1.18
N LEU A 124 -4.48 -18.31 -1.26
CA LEU A 124 -4.86 -16.99 -1.75
C LEU A 124 -4.30 -15.88 -0.85
N ILE A 125 -4.42 -16.02 0.47
CA ILE A 125 -3.83 -15.05 1.41
C ILE A 125 -2.31 -15.02 1.31
N GLU A 126 -1.65 -16.18 1.15
CA GLU A 126 -0.19 -16.23 0.94
C GLU A 126 0.23 -15.48 -0.34
N LEU A 127 -0.56 -15.59 -1.41
CA LEU A 127 -0.34 -14.86 -2.65
C LEU A 127 -0.54 -13.37 -2.44
N VAL A 128 -1.66 -12.95 -1.86
CA VAL A 128 -2.03 -11.54 -1.66
C VAL A 128 -1.13 -10.86 -0.63
N TRP A 129 -0.75 -11.54 0.44
CA TRP A 129 0.04 -10.98 1.54
C TRP A 129 1.27 -11.85 1.83
N PRO A 130 2.39 -11.67 1.09
CA PRO A 130 3.58 -12.51 1.25
C PRO A 130 4.22 -12.44 2.65
N LYS A 131 3.88 -11.43 3.46
CA LYS A 131 4.28 -11.39 4.88
C LYS A 131 3.61 -12.52 5.69
N TYR A 132 2.44 -13.01 5.28
CA TYR A 132 1.73 -14.13 5.92
C TYR A 132 2.57 -15.41 5.95
N GLN A 133 3.32 -15.68 4.87
CA GLN A 133 4.25 -16.81 4.81
C GLN A 133 5.42 -16.63 5.80
N ARG A 134 5.90 -15.40 5.98
CA ARG A 134 7.04 -15.09 6.88
C ARG A 134 6.66 -15.21 8.35
N ILE A 135 5.42 -14.90 8.72
CA ILE A 135 4.91 -15.05 10.09
C ILE A 135 4.47 -16.49 10.40
N ARG A 136 4.90 -17.48 9.61
CA ARG A 136 4.57 -18.91 9.77
C ARG A 136 3.07 -19.18 9.90
N ARG A 137 2.24 -18.43 9.17
CA ARG A 137 0.77 -18.57 9.21
C ARG A 137 0.17 -18.32 10.60
N ALA A 138 0.83 -17.50 11.41
CA ALA A 138 0.22 -16.94 12.61
C ALA A 138 -1.01 -16.09 12.22
N PRO A 139 -1.99 -15.95 13.13
CA PRO A 139 -3.17 -15.13 12.88
C PRO A 139 -2.76 -13.70 12.54
N LEU A 140 -3.38 -13.15 11.48
CA LEU A 140 -3.11 -11.79 11.02
C LEU A 140 -3.48 -10.77 12.09
N SER A 141 -2.54 -9.88 12.42
CA SER A 141 -2.82 -8.75 13.33
C SER A 141 -3.86 -7.81 12.74
N LYS A 142 -4.53 -7.01 13.59
CA LYS A 142 -5.46 -5.97 13.14
C LYS A 142 -4.82 -5.04 12.10
N ALA A 143 -3.55 -4.67 12.32
CA ALA A 143 -2.77 -3.87 11.39
C ALA A 143 -2.53 -4.56 10.04
N ASP A 144 -2.23 -5.86 10.05
CA ASP A 144 -2.06 -6.63 8.81
C ASP A 144 -3.38 -6.75 8.05
N ARG A 145 -4.50 -7.02 8.72
CA ARG A 145 -5.84 -7.10 8.10
C ARG A 145 -6.22 -5.77 7.45
N ARG A 146 -6.06 -4.65 8.18
CA ARG A 146 -6.32 -3.30 7.66
C ARG A 146 -5.44 -2.97 6.46
N SER A 147 -4.17 -3.35 6.52
CA SER A 147 -3.22 -3.14 5.41
C SER A 147 -3.59 -3.96 4.17
N VAL A 148 -3.92 -5.23 4.35
CA VAL A 148 -4.35 -6.11 3.25
C VAL A 148 -5.64 -5.60 2.63
N TRP A 149 -6.60 -5.21 3.45
CA TRP A 149 -7.87 -4.66 2.99
C TRP A 149 -7.67 -3.39 2.15
N THR A 150 -6.89 -2.44 2.67
CA THR A 150 -6.53 -1.18 1.98
C THR A 150 -5.90 -1.43 0.61
N LEU A 151 -5.08 -2.47 0.49
CA LEU A 151 -4.45 -2.84 -0.78
C LEU A 151 -5.44 -3.51 -1.73
N LEU A 152 -6.31 -4.39 -1.23
CA LEU A 152 -7.34 -5.06 -2.04
C LEU A 152 -8.43 -4.11 -2.54
N SER A 153 -8.68 -3.00 -1.85
CA SER A 153 -9.57 -1.95 -2.36
C SER A 153 -9.08 -1.32 -3.67
N GLN A 154 -7.80 -1.51 -4.00
CA GLN A 154 -7.19 -1.00 -5.23
C GLN A 154 -7.17 -2.11 -6.29
N GLN A 155 -7.96 -1.94 -7.35
CA GLN A 155 -8.08 -2.90 -8.45
C GLN A 155 -6.71 -3.24 -9.07
N GLU A 156 -5.81 -2.27 -9.15
CA GLU A 156 -4.46 -2.46 -9.68
C GLU A 156 -3.64 -3.42 -8.84
N TYR A 157 -3.85 -3.45 -7.51
CA TYR A 157 -3.17 -4.41 -6.66
C TYR A 157 -3.62 -5.83 -6.98
N ILE A 158 -4.92 -6.05 -7.04
CA ILE A 158 -5.53 -7.34 -7.35
C ILE A 158 -5.00 -7.83 -8.69
N ASN A 159 -5.10 -6.98 -9.72
CA ASN A 159 -4.63 -7.28 -11.06
C ASN A 159 -3.14 -7.64 -11.05
N LEU A 160 -2.27 -6.80 -10.49
CA LEU A 160 -0.81 -6.98 -10.57
C LEU A 160 -0.29 -8.07 -9.64
N ARG A 161 -1.06 -8.49 -8.64
CA ARG A 161 -0.67 -9.55 -7.72
C ARG A 161 -1.15 -10.92 -8.18
N LEU A 162 -2.33 -10.99 -8.80
CA LEU A 162 -3.01 -12.24 -9.11
C LEU A 162 -2.98 -12.58 -10.60
N LEU A 163 -3.00 -11.59 -11.51
CA LEU A 163 -2.83 -11.85 -12.94
C LEU A 163 -1.43 -12.34 -13.34
N PRO A 164 -0.32 -12.15 -12.59
CA PRO A 164 0.92 -12.82 -12.94
C PRO A 164 0.83 -14.35 -12.89
N LEU A 165 -0.22 -14.91 -12.26
CA LEU A 165 -0.54 -16.34 -12.37
C LEU A 165 -0.91 -16.75 -13.81
N SER A 166 -1.41 -15.83 -14.63
CA SER A 166 -1.64 -16.03 -16.06
C SER A 166 -0.41 -15.77 -16.93
N GLY A 167 0.68 -15.24 -16.35
CA GLY A 167 1.93 -14.94 -17.05
C GLY A 167 1.94 -13.66 -17.89
N VAL A 168 0.83 -12.91 -17.96
CA VAL A 168 0.68 -11.76 -18.86
C VAL A 168 1.04 -10.41 -18.19
N THR A 169 1.16 -10.37 -16.86
CA THR A 169 1.37 -9.11 -16.12
C THR A 169 2.65 -9.08 -15.27
N PRO A 170 3.27 -7.89 -15.12
CA PRO A 170 4.49 -7.70 -14.34
C PRO A 170 4.29 -7.90 -12.83
N LYS A 171 5.35 -8.30 -12.12
CA LYS A 171 5.29 -8.71 -10.70
C LYS A 171 5.41 -7.54 -9.72
N VAL A 172 4.44 -7.39 -8.81
CA VAL A 172 4.57 -6.54 -7.61
C VAL A 172 5.67 -7.08 -6.70
N ARG A 173 6.66 -6.25 -6.35
CA ARG A 173 7.79 -6.71 -5.52
C ARG A 173 7.56 -6.56 -4.02
N ARG A 174 6.95 -5.46 -3.56
CA ARG A 174 6.81 -5.11 -2.14
C ARG A 174 5.64 -4.14 -1.90
N THR A 175 5.17 -4.02 -0.66
CA THR A 175 4.02 -3.20 -0.27
C THR A 175 4.21 -2.59 1.13
N SER A 176 3.99 -1.28 1.27
CA SER A 176 3.63 -0.68 2.54
C SER A 176 2.10 -0.66 2.64
N GLY A 177 1.51 -0.80 3.84
CA GLY A 177 0.07 -1.09 4.00
C GLY A 177 -0.93 -0.16 3.27
N LYS A 178 -0.51 1.00 2.76
CA LYS A 178 -1.31 1.91 1.94
C LYS A 178 -0.78 2.09 0.50
N VAL A 179 0.48 1.72 0.25
CA VAL A 179 1.20 2.08 -0.96
C VAL A 179 1.92 0.86 -1.52
N MET A 180 1.70 0.58 -2.79
CA MET A 180 2.33 -0.54 -3.47
C MET A 180 3.61 -0.12 -4.16
N ARG A 181 4.61 -1.02 -4.23
CA ARG A 181 5.83 -0.80 -5.01
C ARG A 181 5.86 -1.56 -6.33
N PHE A 182 6.21 -0.84 -7.39
CA PHE A 182 6.55 -1.40 -8.71
C PHE A 182 8.06 -1.32 -9.04
N PRO A 183 8.58 -2.21 -9.90
CA PRO A 183 9.86 -2.01 -10.56
C PRO A 183 9.78 -0.81 -11.50
N ALA A 184 10.82 0.02 -11.56
CA ALA A 184 10.81 1.24 -12.37
C ALA A 184 10.73 1.04 -13.91
N ASN A 185 10.84 -0.21 -14.39
CA ASN A 185 10.67 -0.53 -15.81
C ASN A 185 9.24 -0.99 -16.13
N VAL A 186 8.33 -0.87 -15.17
CA VAL A 186 6.94 -1.29 -15.30
C VAL A 186 6.07 -0.04 -15.21
N PHE A 187 5.67 0.47 -16.37
CA PHE A 187 4.60 1.45 -16.50
C PHE A 187 3.59 0.88 -17.50
N VAL A 188 2.35 0.76 -17.06
CA VAL A 188 1.17 0.68 -17.94
C VAL A 188 0.53 2.05 -17.87
#